data_AF-A0A8S1F7W8-F1
#
_entry.id   AF-A0A8S1F7W8-F1
#
_cell.length_a   1.000
_cell.length_b   1.000
_cell.length_c   1.000
_cell.angle_alpha   90.00
_cell.angle_beta   90.00
_cell.angle_gamma   90.00
#
_symmetry.space_group_name_H-M   'P 1'
#
loop_
_entity.id
_entity.type
_entity.pdbx_description
1 polymer ?
#
loop_
_entity_poly.entity_id
_entity_poly.type
_entity_poly.pdbx_seq_one_letter_code
_entity_poly.pdbx_strand_id
1 'polypeptide(L)'
;MDVVKKFDRYCYELQILTKDEEPYSAKLSMMRRKLRKYLAEIAKLEGDYSDKFELFWKVAYYMPINMYLRGDDEIDSSTLLTIFCGEMTDFLAVSNQYSSRIHLYLGDLHRYMAKDQVQYQIAKIYYEKALELDSGMGRAYHMLGMMEECHISKIRLFLRSLTSMTPFNSEKSLNDSLENLQLENNEEFSSFVVRFVHWAVFEQ
;
A
#
# COMPACT_ATOMS: atom_id res chain seq x y z
N MET A 1 -11.96 19.73 -22.75
CA MET A 1 -11.01 19.94 -21.63
C MET A 1 -10.44 18.58 -21.26
N ASP A 2 -9.13 18.45 -21.43
CA ASP A 2 -8.29 17.26 -21.17
C ASP A 2 -8.61 16.61 -19.81
N VAL A 3 -8.83 15.29 -19.80
CA VAL A 3 -9.20 14.51 -18.61
C VAL A 3 -8.12 14.55 -17.54
N VAL A 4 -6.84 14.59 -17.94
CA VAL A 4 -5.70 14.69 -17.02
C VAL A 4 -5.73 16.01 -16.26
N LYS A 5 -5.98 17.12 -16.96
CA LYS A 5 -6.11 18.46 -16.32
C LYS A 5 -7.28 18.54 -15.36
N LYS A 6 -8.40 17.87 -15.67
CA LYS A 6 -9.53 17.79 -14.74
C LYS A 6 -9.16 17.00 -13.49
N PHE A 7 -8.50 15.86 -13.66
CA PHE A 7 -8.03 15.03 -12.56
C PHE A 7 -7.12 15.82 -11.62
N ASP A 8 -6.09 16.48 -12.15
CA ASP A 8 -5.13 17.26 -11.35
C ASP A 8 -5.83 18.38 -10.55
N ARG A 9 -6.79 19.08 -11.18
CA ARG A 9 -7.57 20.12 -10.51
C ARG A 9 -8.41 19.55 -9.36
N TYR A 10 -9.06 18.41 -9.57
CA TYR A 10 -9.88 17.77 -8.52
C TYR A 10 -9.02 17.22 -7.38
N CYS A 11 -7.80 16.74 -7.64
CA CYS A 11 -6.85 16.37 -6.60
C CYS A 11 -6.47 17.58 -5.74
N TYR A 12 -6.15 18.71 -6.38
CA TYR A 12 -5.84 19.95 -5.65
C TYR A 12 -7.02 20.44 -4.80
N GLU A 13 -8.22 20.49 -5.37
CA GLU A 13 -9.44 20.85 -4.65
C GLU A 13 -9.69 19.92 -3.45
N LEU A 14 -9.50 18.61 -3.63
CA LEU A 14 -9.69 17.62 -2.57
C LEU A 14 -8.70 17.85 -1.42
N GLN A 15 -7.42 18.07 -1.75
CA GLN A 15 -6.36 18.30 -0.76
C GLN A 15 -6.62 19.53 0.13
N ILE A 16 -7.22 20.59 -0.44
CA ILE A 16 -7.62 21.77 0.33
C ILE A 16 -8.76 21.41 1.28
N LEU A 17 -9.81 20.79 0.75
CA LEU A 17 -11.03 20.49 1.50
C LEU A 17 -10.82 19.48 2.63
N THR A 18 -9.87 18.55 2.50
CA THR A 18 -9.52 17.59 3.56
C THR A 18 -9.07 18.27 4.86
N LYS A 19 -8.65 19.53 4.83
CA LYS A 19 -8.27 20.27 6.05
C LYS A 19 -9.46 20.73 6.88
N ASP A 20 -10.62 20.91 6.24
CA ASP A 20 -11.79 21.55 6.84
C ASP A 20 -13.00 20.61 6.97
N GLU A 21 -12.94 19.40 6.38
CA GLU A 21 -14.05 18.46 6.28
C GLU A 21 -13.67 17.08 6.82
N GLU A 22 -14.61 16.42 7.48
CA GLU A 22 -14.44 15.03 7.91
C GLU A 22 -14.16 14.10 6.72
N PRO A 23 -13.27 13.10 6.86
CA PRO A 23 -12.85 12.22 5.75
C PRO A 23 -14.01 11.47 5.08
N TYR A 24 -15.05 11.17 5.85
CA TYR A 24 -16.26 10.46 5.41
C TYR A 24 -17.40 11.39 4.97
N SER A 25 -17.19 12.71 4.91
CA SER A 25 -18.20 13.66 4.45
C SER A 25 -18.66 13.34 3.02
N ALA A 26 -19.96 13.54 2.76
CA ALA A 26 -20.57 13.27 1.45
C ALA A 26 -19.87 14.03 0.30
N LYS A 27 -19.36 15.23 0.60
CA LYS A 27 -18.62 16.09 -0.34
C LYS A 27 -17.29 15.46 -0.75
N LEU A 28 -16.46 15.03 0.20
CA LEU A 28 -15.19 14.36 -0.10
C LEU A 28 -15.44 13.02 -0.79
N SER A 29 -16.43 12.23 -0.34
CA SER A 29 -16.83 10.97 -0.97
C SER A 29 -17.26 11.16 -2.44
N MET A 30 -18.02 12.22 -2.74
CA MET A 30 -18.39 12.56 -4.12
C MET A 30 -17.16 12.93 -4.97
N MET A 31 -16.20 13.66 -4.40
CA MET A 31 -14.98 14.04 -5.11
C MET A 31 -14.10 12.83 -5.40
N ARG A 32 -13.90 11.92 -4.44
CA ARG A 32 -13.18 10.66 -4.66
C ARG A 32 -13.83 9.82 -5.75
N ARG A 33 -15.17 9.73 -5.75
CA ARG A 33 -15.92 9.07 -6.82
C ARG A 33 -15.67 9.69 -8.20
N LYS A 34 -15.59 11.02 -8.29
CA LYS A 34 -15.24 11.71 -9.56
C LYS A 34 -13.79 11.42 -9.98
N LEU A 35 -12.85 11.45 -9.04
CA LEU A 35 -11.44 11.12 -9.31
C LEU A 35 -11.29 9.68 -9.83
N ARG A 36 -11.99 8.70 -9.25
CA ARG A 36 -12.02 7.32 -9.76
C ARG A 36 -12.52 7.23 -11.21
N LYS A 37 -13.54 8.00 -11.56
CA LYS A 37 -14.03 8.07 -12.96
C LYS A 37 -12.97 8.64 -13.90
N TYR A 38 -12.32 9.73 -13.51
CA TYR A 38 -11.24 10.31 -14.31
C TYR A 38 -10.04 9.36 -14.43
N LEU A 39 -9.68 8.64 -13.36
CA LEU A 39 -8.63 7.62 -13.46
C LEU A 39 -9.01 6.46 -14.39
N ALA A 40 -10.26 6.00 -14.37
CA ALA A 40 -10.73 4.96 -15.29
C ALA A 40 -10.71 5.43 -16.76
N GLU A 41 -10.88 6.74 -17.01
CA GLU A 41 -10.70 7.34 -18.33
C GLU A 41 -9.22 7.49 -18.69
N ILE A 42 -8.38 7.97 -17.77
CA ILE A 42 -6.92 8.11 -17.93
C ILE A 42 -6.27 6.77 -18.23
N ALA A 43 -6.75 5.69 -17.59
CA ALA A 43 -6.24 4.35 -17.82
C ALA A 43 -6.29 3.96 -19.30
N LYS A 44 -7.35 4.35 -20.00
CA LYS A 44 -7.56 4.02 -21.42
C LYS A 44 -6.67 4.81 -22.38
N LEU A 45 -5.91 5.79 -21.89
CA LEU A 45 -5.00 6.59 -22.70
C LEU A 45 -3.67 5.84 -22.93
N GLU A 46 -3.01 6.12 -24.05
CA GLU A 46 -1.65 5.64 -24.30
C GLU A 46 -0.65 6.45 -23.46
N GLY A 47 0.09 5.77 -22.58
CA GLY A 47 1.12 6.39 -21.75
C GLY A 47 1.23 5.76 -20.37
N ASP A 48 2.33 6.05 -19.67
CA ASP A 48 2.48 5.72 -18.26
C ASP A 48 1.90 6.85 -17.40
N TYR A 49 0.82 6.53 -16.67
CA TYR A 49 0.15 7.44 -15.73
C TYR A 49 0.22 6.92 -14.29
N SER A 50 1.25 6.12 -13.98
CA SER A 50 1.50 5.59 -12.65
C SER A 50 1.58 6.69 -11.58
N ASP A 51 2.11 7.87 -11.93
CA ASP A 51 2.17 9.05 -11.06
C ASP A 51 0.78 9.56 -10.65
N LYS A 52 -0.22 9.47 -11.55
CA LYS A 52 -1.60 9.87 -11.27
C LYS A 52 -2.27 8.92 -10.28
N PHE A 53 -1.98 7.62 -10.36
CA PHE A 53 -2.46 6.64 -9.39
C PHE A 53 -1.88 6.89 -8.00
N GLU A 54 -0.57 7.15 -7.92
CA GLU A 54 0.07 7.49 -6.64
C GLU A 54 -0.46 8.81 -6.06
N LEU A 55 -0.65 9.83 -6.89
CA LEU A 55 -1.23 11.11 -6.46
C LEU A 55 -2.67 10.92 -5.95
N PHE A 56 -3.48 10.13 -6.65
CA PHE A 56 -4.83 9.79 -6.23
C PHE A 56 -4.82 9.10 -4.85
N TRP A 57 -4.06 8.03 -4.70
CA TRP A 57 -3.97 7.30 -3.43
C TRP A 57 -3.54 8.23 -2.30
N LYS A 58 -2.48 9.01 -2.53
CA LYS A 58 -1.92 9.95 -1.56
C LYS A 58 -2.97 10.95 -1.07
N VAL A 59 -3.64 11.64 -1.99
CA VAL A 59 -4.53 12.75 -1.66
C VAL A 59 -5.91 12.26 -1.21
N ALA A 60 -6.46 11.24 -1.85
CA ALA A 60 -7.82 10.79 -1.60
C ALA A 60 -7.97 9.87 -0.38
N TYR A 61 -6.92 9.14 0.00
CA TYR A 61 -7.02 8.12 1.04
C TYR A 61 -5.91 8.25 2.08
N TYR A 62 -4.65 8.18 1.67
CA TYR A 62 -3.53 8.12 2.60
C TYR A 62 -3.41 9.38 3.47
N MET A 63 -3.50 10.58 2.90
CA MET A 63 -3.47 11.83 3.67
C MET A 63 -4.66 11.95 4.64
N PRO A 64 -5.92 11.77 4.21
CA PRO A 64 -7.07 11.74 5.12
C PRO A 64 -6.92 10.72 6.26
N ILE A 65 -6.46 9.49 5.97
CA ILE A 65 -6.22 8.47 6.99
C ILE A 65 -5.19 8.96 8.01
N ASN A 66 -4.04 9.47 7.56
CA ASN A 66 -3.01 9.96 8.48
C ASN A 66 -3.45 11.16 9.31
N MET A 67 -4.28 12.04 8.76
CA MET A 67 -4.84 13.17 9.52
C MET A 67 -5.83 12.67 10.57
N TYR A 68 -6.65 11.68 10.21
CA TYR A 68 -7.65 11.10 11.10
C TYR A 68 -7.04 10.25 12.23
N LEU A 69 -6.07 9.39 11.90
CA LEU A 69 -5.38 8.51 12.86
C LEU A 69 -4.43 9.24 13.81
N ARG A 70 -4.08 10.49 13.53
CA ARG A 70 -3.26 11.34 14.41
C ARG A 70 -4.09 12.15 15.41
N GLY A 71 -5.42 12.06 15.36
CA GLY A 71 -6.29 12.68 16.36
C GLY A 71 -6.12 12.01 17.72
N ASP A 72 -6.23 12.80 18.80
CA ASP A 72 -6.08 12.34 20.20
C ASP A 72 -7.23 11.43 20.68
N ASP A 73 -8.32 11.35 19.94
CA ASP A 73 -9.46 10.52 20.28
C ASP A 73 -9.21 9.07 19.83
N GLU A 74 -9.51 8.08 20.68
CA GLU A 74 -9.62 6.64 20.35
C GLU A 74 -10.77 6.42 19.36
N ILE A 75 -10.68 7.04 18.18
CA ILE A 75 -11.73 6.95 17.19
C ILE A 75 -11.59 5.60 16.49
N ASP A 76 -12.71 4.89 16.44
CA ASP A 76 -12.86 3.66 15.68
C ASP A 76 -12.67 3.93 14.17
N SER A 77 -11.41 3.90 13.75
CA SER A 77 -11.00 4.06 12.36
C SER A 77 -11.52 2.95 11.44
N SER A 78 -12.07 1.86 12.01
CA SER A 78 -12.61 0.75 11.24
C SER A 78 -13.76 1.19 10.32
N THR A 79 -14.61 2.13 10.76
CA THR A 79 -15.72 2.63 9.95
C THR A 79 -15.21 3.39 8.73
N LEU A 80 -14.26 4.31 8.93
CA LEU A 80 -13.64 5.06 7.83
C LEU A 80 -12.93 4.13 6.83
N LEU A 81 -12.10 3.21 7.35
CA LEU A 81 -11.36 2.26 6.53
C LEU A 81 -12.30 1.33 5.77
N THR A 82 -13.41 0.91 6.37
CA THR A 82 -14.44 0.08 5.71
C THR A 82 -15.12 0.83 4.56
N ILE A 83 -15.46 2.10 4.76
CA ILE A 83 -16.00 2.96 3.68
C ILE A 83 -14.98 3.04 2.53
N PHE A 84 -13.71 3.26 2.85
CA PHE A 84 -12.65 3.35 1.84
C PHE A 84 -12.42 2.02 1.12
N CYS A 85 -12.50 0.88 1.80
CA CYS A 85 -12.47 -0.44 1.17
C CYS A 85 -13.62 -0.62 0.19
N GLY A 86 -14.85 -0.21 0.56
CA GLY A 86 -16.01 -0.23 -0.33
C GLY A 86 -15.78 0.62 -1.58
N GLU A 87 -15.30 1.86 -1.40
CA GLU A 87 -15.01 2.76 -2.51
C GLU A 87 -13.93 2.23 -3.48
N MET A 88 -12.91 1.53 -2.96
CA MET A 88 -11.86 0.90 -3.79
C MET A 88 -12.36 -0.37 -4.47
N THR A 89 -13.22 -1.13 -3.81
CA THR A 89 -13.88 -2.30 -4.41
C THR A 89 -14.76 -1.87 -5.59
N ASP A 90 -15.52 -0.79 -5.45
CA ASP A 90 -16.28 -0.18 -6.55
C ASP A 90 -15.35 0.25 -7.70
N PHE A 91 -14.12 0.66 -7.39
CA PHE A 91 -13.15 1.06 -8.41
C PHE A 91 -12.68 -0.13 -9.25
N LEU A 92 -12.41 -1.27 -8.61
CA LEU A 92 -12.03 -2.52 -9.30
C LEU A 92 -13.08 -2.93 -10.33
N ALA A 93 -14.37 -2.72 -10.05
CA ALA A 93 -15.45 -3.07 -10.96
C ALA A 93 -15.45 -2.28 -12.28
N VAL A 94 -14.78 -1.12 -12.32
CA VAL A 94 -14.79 -0.22 -13.49
C VAL A 94 -13.43 -0.06 -14.18
N SER A 95 -12.34 -0.62 -13.61
CA SER A 95 -10.99 -0.49 -14.16
C SER A 95 -10.15 -1.75 -13.89
N ASN A 96 -9.71 -2.43 -14.97
CA ASN A 96 -8.87 -3.62 -14.91
C ASN A 96 -7.35 -3.33 -15.02
N GLN A 97 -6.98 -2.26 -15.70
CA GLN A 97 -5.58 -1.98 -16.07
C GLN A 97 -4.67 -1.70 -14.88
N TYR A 98 -5.24 -1.25 -13.76
CA TYR A 98 -4.52 -0.98 -12.53
C TYR A 98 -5.03 -1.84 -11.37
N SER A 99 -5.61 -3.01 -11.68
CA SER A 99 -6.14 -3.89 -10.65
C SER A 99 -5.07 -4.29 -9.63
N SER A 100 -3.82 -4.56 -10.03
CA SER A 100 -2.74 -4.89 -9.09
C SER A 100 -2.52 -3.78 -8.06
N ARG A 101 -2.44 -2.51 -8.50
CA ARG A 101 -2.31 -1.34 -7.62
C ARG A 101 -3.53 -1.15 -6.71
N ILE A 102 -4.74 -1.35 -7.22
CA ILE A 102 -5.94 -1.20 -6.40
C ILE A 102 -5.99 -2.30 -5.32
N HIS A 103 -5.60 -3.54 -5.63
CA HIS A 103 -5.47 -4.60 -4.62
C HIS A 103 -4.37 -4.25 -3.59
N LEU A 104 -3.23 -3.69 -4.02
CA LEU A 104 -2.21 -3.20 -3.10
C LEU A 104 -2.77 -2.15 -2.12
N TYR A 105 -3.57 -1.20 -2.60
CA TYR A 105 -4.22 -0.18 -1.75
C TYR A 105 -5.31 -0.76 -0.84
N LEU A 106 -6.09 -1.75 -1.30
CA LEU A 106 -7.01 -2.50 -0.42
C LEU A 106 -6.25 -3.20 0.71
N GLY A 107 -5.10 -3.80 0.40
CA GLY A 107 -4.21 -4.37 1.41
C GLY A 107 -3.75 -3.32 2.42
N ASP A 108 -3.40 -2.11 1.97
CA ASP A 108 -3.02 -1.01 2.86
C ASP A 108 -4.17 -0.60 3.79
N LEU A 109 -5.39 -0.46 3.26
CA LEU A 109 -6.57 -0.08 4.05
C LEU A 109 -6.88 -1.11 5.13
N HIS A 110 -6.83 -2.40 4.79
CA HIS A 110 -7.01 -3.48 5.77
C HIS A 110 -5.88 -3.51 6.80
N ARG A 111 -4.63 -3.26 6.40
CA ARG A 111 -3.48 -3.23 7.33
C ARG A 111 -3.57 -2.05 8.32
N TYR A 112 -4.25 -0.96 7.97
CA TYR A 112 -4.47 0.16 8.87
C TYR A 112 -5.54 -0.10 9.94
N MET A 113 -6.32 -1.18 9.82
CA MET A 113 -7.25 -1.61 10.87
C MET A 113 -6.48 -2.21 12.05
N ALA A 114 -7.13 -2.30 13.21
CA ALA A 114 -6.48 -2.82 14.42
C ALA A 114 -6.11 -4.31 14.25
N LYS A 115 -4.93 -4.70 14.78
CA LYS A 115 -4.33 -6.04 14.54
C LYS A 115 -5.16 -7.21 15.08
N ASP A 116 -5.96 -6.95 16.10
CA ASP A 116 -6.88 -7.89 16.75
C ASP A 116 -8.19 -8.07 15.96
N GLN A 117 -8.47 -7.21 14.98
CA GLN A 117 -9.62 -7.34 14.10
C GLN A 117 -9.36 -8.36 12.98
N VAL A 118 -10.36 -9.18 12.66
CA VAL A 118 -10.30 -10.16 11.55
C VAL A 118 -9.96 -9.48 10.22
N GLN A 119 -10.42 -8.25 10.03
CA GLN A 119 -10.20 -7.48 8.83
C GLN A 119 -8.72 -7.15 8.59
N TYR A 120 -7.88 -7.07 9.63
CA TYR A 120 -6.43 -6.88 9.47
C TYR A 120 -5.78 -8.07 8.73
N GLN A 121 -6.26 -9.29 9.01
CA GLN A 121 -5.72 -10.51 8.40
C GLN A 121 -5.98 -10.57 6.88
N ILE A 122 -7.04 -9.90 6.41
CA ILE A 122 -7.42 -9.84 4.99
C ILE A 122 -6.36 -9.07 4.18
N ALA A 123 -5.55 -8.21 4.80
CA ALA A 123 -4.52 -7.44 4.09
C ALA A 123 -3.53 -8.34 3.33
N LYS A 124 -3.14 -9.49 3.89
CA LYS A 124 -2.25 -10.46 3.23
C LYS A 124 -2.83 -10.95 1.91
N ILE A 125 -4.11 -11.32 1.91
CA ILE A 125 -4.84 -11.82 0.73
C ILE A 125 -4.80 -10.79 -0.40
N TYR A 126 -4.97 -9.50 -0.07
CA TYR A 126 -4.91 -8.44 -1.07
C TYR A 126 -3.51 -8.20 -1.63
N TYR A 127 -2.46 -8.26 -0.80
CA TYR A 127 -1.08 -8.16 -1.29
C TYR A 127 -0.69 -9.36 -2.16
N GLU A 128 -1.09 -10.57 -1.78
CA GLU A 128 -0.92 -11.77 -2.60
C GLU A 128 -1.65 -11.62 -3.94
N LYS A 129 -2.90 -11.13 -3.92
CA LYS A 129 -3.66 -10.89 -5.15
C LYS A 129 -3.01 -9.82 -6.05
N ALA A 130 -2.44 -8.77 -5.47
CA ALA A 130 -1.68 -7.78 -6.22
C ALA A 130 -0.49 -8.41 -6.95
N LEU A 131 0.23 -9.32 -6.28
CA LEU A 131 1.38 -10.04 -6.85
C LEU A 131 0.99 -11.11 -7.87
N GLU A 132 -0.18 -11.73 -7.74
CA GLU A 132 -0.73 -12.63 -8.78
C GLU A 132 -0.98 -11.87 -10.10
N LEU A 133 -1.41 -10.62 -10.00
CA LEU A 133 -1.69 -9.76 -11.14
C LEU A 133 -0.42 -9.11 -11.69
N ASP A 134 0.52 -8.74 -10.81
CA ASP A 134 1.80 -8.12 -11.15
C ASP A 134 2.89 -8.53 -10.15
N SER A 135 3.66 -9.55 -10.51
CA SER A 135 4.78 -10.05 -9.70
C SER A 135 5.95 -9.07 -9.58
N GLY A 136 5.96 -7.98 -10.36
CA GLY A 136 7.01 -6.96 -10.34
C GLY A 136 6.87 -5.93 -9.22
N MET A 137 5.80 -5.98 -8.42
CA MET A 137 5.49 -4.99 -7.38
C MET A 137 6.28 -5.23 -6.08
N GLY A 138 7.47 -4.64 -5.96
CA GLY A 138 8.32 -4.79 -4.77
C GLY A 138 7.63 -4.39 -3.47
N ARG A 139 6.85 -3.31 -3.52
CA ARG A 139 6.07 -2.83 -2.37
C ARG A 139 5.13 -3.90 -1.81
N ALA A 140 4.53 -4.75 -2.64
CA ALA A 140 3.65 -5.81 -2.16
C ALA A 140 4.44 -6.88 -1.40
N TYR A 141 5.62 -7.28 -1.90
CA TYR A 141 6.53 -8.17 -1.17
C TYR A 141 6.97 -7.59 0.17
N HIS A 142 7.34 -6.30 0.20
CA HIS A 142 7.68 -5.63 1.45
C HIS A 142 6.52 -5.70 2.47
N MET A 143 5.30 -5.40 2.03
CA MET A 143 4.15 -5.41 2.94
C MET A 143 3.80 -6.80 3.46
N LEU A 144 3.96 -7.84 2.64
CA LEU A 144 3.87 -9.23 3.12
C LEU A 144 4.96 -9.53 4.16
N GLY A 145 6.19 -9.09 3.93
CA GLY A 145 7.30 -9.26 4.87
C GLY A 145 7.03 -8.60 6.23
N MET A 146 6.44 -7.40 6.24
CA MET A 146 6.05 -6.72 7.48
C MET A 146 4.96 -7.45 8.28
N MET A 147 4.19 -8.32 7.64
CA MET A 147 3.09 -9.09 8.25
C MET A 147 3.43 -10.56 8.49
N GLU A 148 4.58 -11.02 8.03
CA GLU A 148 5.06 -12.39 8.22
C GLU A 148 5.55 -12.59 9.66
N GLU A 149 5.46 -13.79 10.19
CA GLU A 149 5.98 -14.13 11.53
C GLU A 149 7.34 -14.82 11.41
N CYS A 150 7.50 -15.70 10.43
CA CYS A 150 8.74 -16.43 10.22
C CYS A 150 9.85 -15.54 9.65
N HIS A 151 10.96 -15.36 10.38
CA HIS A 151 12.08 -14.51 9.98
C HIS A 151 12.72 -14.89 8.64
N ILE A 152 12.87 -16.19 8.34
CA ILE A 152 13.39 -16.64 7.05
C ILE A 152 12.45 -16.23 5.90
N SER A 153 11.13 -16.37 6.11
CA SER A 153 10.13 -15.91 5.14
C SER A 153 10.15 -14.39 4.99
N LYS A 154 10.34 -13.62 6.07
CA LYS A 154 10.52 -12.15 6.03
C LYS A 154 11.72 -11.77 5.16
N ILE A 155 12.89 -12.34 5.43
CA ILE A 155 14.13 -12.08 4.68
C ILE A 155 13.91 -12.36 3.20
N ARG A 156 13.31 -13.51 2.86
CA ARG A 156 12.97 -13.86 1.47
C ARG A 156 12.07 -12.82 0.81
N LEU A 157 11.05 -12.33 1.51
CA LEU A 157 10.12 -11.33 1.01
C LEU A 157 10.80 -9.96 0.82
N PHE A 158 11.64 -9.52 1.76
CA PHE A 158 12.39 -8.27 1.62
C PHE A 158 13.43 -8.34 0.50
N LEU A 159 14.11 -9.48 0.30
CA LEU A 159 14.98 -9.68 -0.86
C LEU A 159 14.18 -9.59 -2.17
N ARG A 160 13.01 -10.25 -2.26
CA ARG A 160 12.13 -10.14 -3.43
C ARG A 160 11.68 -8.70 -3.71
N SER A 161 11.43 -7.93 -2.66
CA SER A 161 11.08 -6.51 -2.76
C SER A 161 12.20 -5.65 -3.34
N LEU A 162 13.47 -5.97 -3.03
CA LEU A 162 14.64 -5.28 -3.56
C LEU A 162 14.96 -5.70 -5.01
N THR A 163 14.67 -6.94 -5.38
CA THR A 163 15.02 -7.50 -6.70
C THR A 163 13.87 -7.48 -7.70
N SER A 164 12.73 -6.90 -7.37
CA SER A 164 11.57 -6.83 -8.26
C SER A 164 11.74 -5.77 -9.36
N MET A 165 10.95 -5.89 -10.44
CA MET A 165 10.96 -4.92 -11.55
C MET A 165 10.70 -3.47 -11.09
N THR A 166 9.82 -3.30 -10.09
CA THR A 166 9.62 -2.02 -9.40
C THR A 166 10.07 -2.19 -7.94
N PRO A 167 11.36 -1.95 -7.63
CA PRO A 167 11.88 -2.24 -6.31
C PRO A 167 11.33 -1.27 -5.26
N PHE A 168 11.24 -1.73 -4.01
CA PHE A 168 10.85 -0.90 -2.87
C PHE A 168 11.94 -0.93 -1.80
N ASN A 169 12.28 0.25 -1.25
CA ASN A 169 13.35 0.39 -0.27
C ASN A 169 13.05 -0.42 1.00
N SER A 170 13.63 -1.62 1.05
CA SER A 170 13.42 -2.61 2.11
C SER A 170 14.70 -2.94 2.85
N GLU A 171 15.79 -2.23 2.58
CA GLU A 171 17.12 -2.49 3.14
C GLU A 171 17.11 -2.44 4.67
N LYS A 172 16.45 -1.42 5.23
CA LYS A 172 16.30 -1.30 6.67
C LYS A 172 15.53 -2.48 7.26
N SER A 173 14.35 -2.80 6.72
CA SER A 173 13.52 -3.91 7.22
C SER A 173 14.21 -5.27 7.05
N LEU A 174 15.02 -5.43 6.02
CA LEU A 174 15.87 -6.60 5.81
C LEU A 174 16.92 -6.69 6.92
N ASN A 175 17.66 -5.61 7.18
CA ASN A 175 18.65 -5.57 8.27
C ASN A 175 18.02 -5.86 9.63
N ASP A 176 16.92 -5.19 9.97
CA ASP A 176 16.20 -5.42 11.22
C ASP A 176 15.79 -6.91 11.36
N SER A 177 15.42 -7.57 10.25
CA SER A 177 15.04 -9.00 10.27
C SER A 177 16.24 -9.95 10.40
N LEU A 178 17.39 -9.59 9.82
CA LEU A 178 18.64 -10.36 9.96
C LEU A 178 19.16 -10.30 11.40
N GLU A 179 19.11 -9.12 12.03
CA GLU A 179 19.48 -8.94 13.43
C GLU A 179 18.60 -9.78 14.36
N ASN A 180 17.27 -9.75 14.17
CA ASN A 180 16.34 -10.55 14.97
C ASN A 180 16.56 -12.06 14.80
N LEU A 181 16.81 -12.53 13.58
CA LEU A 181 17.10 -13.94 13.32
C LEU A 181 18.37 -14.41 14.06
N GLN A 182 19.38 -13.54 14.15
CA GLN A 182 20.61 -13.83 14.87
C GLN A 182 20.42 -13.88 16.39
N LEU A 183 19.53 -13.06 16.95
CA LEU A 183 19.24 -13.01 18.38
C LEU A 183 18.41 -14.20 18.86
N GLU A 184 17.44 -14.66 18.06
CA GLU A 184 16.51 -15.72 18.46
C GLU A 184 17.11 -17.13 18.30
N ASN A 185 18.05 -17.33 17.38
CA ASN A 185 18.62 -18.63 17.06
C ASN A 185 20.15 -18.62 17.11
N ASN A 186 20.71 -19.25 18.15
CA ASN A 186 22.14 -19.58 18.23
C ASN A 186 22.54 -20.79 17.35
N GLU A 187 21.75 -21.07 16.32
CA GLU A 187 21.99 -22.18 15.39
C GLU A 187 22.94 -21.76 14.27
N GLU A 188 23.84 -22.67 13.89
CA GLU A 188 24.83 -22.49 12.83
C GLU A 188 24.19 -22.05 11.50
N PHE A 189 22.98 -22.54 11.21
CA PHE A 189 22.23 -22.20 10.00
C PHE A 189 21.82 -20.71 9.96
N SER A 190 21.25 -20.18 11.04
CA SER A 190 20.84 -18.78 11.13
C SER A 190 22.02 -17.83 10.98
N SER A 191 23.16 -18.17 11.62
CA SER A 191 24.41 -17.42 11.48
C SER A 191 24.92 -17.42 10.04
N PHE A 192 24.86 -18.57 9.35
CA PHE A 192 25.24 -18.67 7.95
C PHE A 192 24.36 -17.77 7.05
N VAL A 193 23.03 -17.84 7.20
CA VAL A 193 22.10 -17.01 6.42
C VAL A 193 22.38 -15.53 6.60
N VAL A 194 22.56 -15.07 7.84
CA VAL A 194 22.83 -13.66 8.14
C VAL A 194 24.11 -13.19 7.48
N ARG A 195 25.21 -13.94 7.65
CA ARG A 195 26.51 -13.61 7.03
C ARG A 195 26.44 -13.60 5.51
N PHE A 196 25.77 -14.59 4.92
CA PHE A 196 25.65 -14.70 3.47
C PHE A 196 24.87 -13.52 2.88
N VAL A 197 23.72 -13.18 3.48
CA VAL A 197 22.91 -12.05 3.01
C VAL A 197 23.65 -10.72 3.20
N HIS A 198 24.35 -10.54 4.34
CA HIS A 198 25.14 -9.32 4.56
C HIS A 198 26.20 -9.10 3.48
N TRP A 199 27.00 -10.13 3.23
CA TRP A 199 28.01 -10.11 2.18
C TRP A 199 27.39 -9.84 0.80
N ALA A 200 26.29 -10.53 0.48
CA ALA A 200 25.68 -10.45 -0.84
C ALA A 200 25.00 -9.11 -1.12
N VAL A 201 24.46 -8.42 -0.11
CA VAL A 201 23.61 -7.22 -0.30
C VAL A 201 24.33 -5.93 0.09
N PHE A 202 25.16 -5.93 1.13
CA PHE A 202 25.70 -4.69 1.72
C PHE A 202 27.20 -4.49 1.57
N GLU A 203 27.95 -5.52 1.16
CA GLU A 203 29.42 -5.46 1.06
C GLU A 203 29.95 -5.44 -0.38
N GLN A 204 29.09 -5.18 -1.38
CA GLN A 204 29.46 -5.05 -2.80
C GLN A 204 29.94 -3.65 -3.19
#